data_AF-A0A0Q4FTX2-F1
#
_entry.id   AF-A0A0Q4FTX2-F1
#
_cell.length_a   1.000
_cell.length_b   1.000
_cell.length_c   1.000
_cell.angle_alpha   90.00
_cell.angle_beta   90.00
_cell.angle_gamma   90.00
#
_symmetry.space_group_name_H-M   'P 1'
#
loop_
_entity.id
_entity.type
_entity.pdbx_description
1 polymer ?
#
loop_
_entity_poly.entity_id
_entity_poly.type
_entity_poly.pdbx_seq_one_letter_code
_entity_poly.pdbx_strand_id
1 'polypeptide(L)'
;MTTDKTETTPAIRAILGVVAVAAIAGPALVVRHAPMPAAKPVMVRIPKRVVPQAEVPPVEPVTFVDLAPDDARSFNATVPFSTAPNPAARPFVLPGGQEDRDRATDCLAAALWYEAGDDAVGEKAVAQVVLNRVRHPAFPKTVCGVVFEGSDRKTGCQFTFTCDGAITRRPSDTGWQRARAIATSALSGEVYKPVGYATHYHTDWVVPYWQSSLDKVAAVHTHLFFRWTGWWGTPPAFNRQVQPSEPVVAKMAALSDAHRLGAVIAAADASIVAATPFFGRALQPLVSDPNTFLTTLAPTTTPQSYRALAEQACGDRPTCKVMGWTDVANMAFTLPLEPEQMAAMSFSYLRDRPAGFEKALWNCTEFKGLAPAACMKRQALRITAPSEPAAAPGPDAPRGPEVLDGVRRKTAIEPVKTPVPTPSPTPTRPS
;
A
#
# COMPACT_ATOMS: atom_id res chain seq x y z
N MET A 1 28.51 67.42 36.70
CA MET A 1 27.22 67.92 37.22
C MET A 1 26.87 69.09 36.34
N THR A 2 25.86 69.05 35.47
CA THR A 2 24.43 69.02 35.81
C THR A 2 23.64 68.50 34.62
N THR A 3 22.81 67.49 34.86
CA THR A 3 21.78 66.98 33.94
C THR A 3 20.68 68.02 33.73
N ASP A 4 20.45 68.38 32.48
CA ASP A 4 19.35 69.23 32.02
C ASP A 4 18.02 68.47 32.16
N LYS A 5 17.10 69.00 32.98
CA LYS A 5 15.76 68.43 33.18
C LYS A 5 14.82 69.10 32.19
N THR A 6 14.50 68.39 31.11
CA THR A 6 13.45 68.80 30.17
C THR A 6 12.09 68.73 30.89
N GLU A 7 11.58 69.87 31.37
CA GLU A 7 10.26 69.97 31.98
C GLU A 7 9.18 69.75 30.91
N THR A 8 8.60 68.54 30.90
CA THR A 8 7.44 68.23 30.08
C THR A 8 6.21 68.89 30.70
N THR A 9 5.66 69.90 30.02
CA THR A 9 4.49 70.68 30.47
C THR A 9 3.31 69.76 30.82
N PRO A 10 2.50 70.06 31.86
CA PRO A 10 1.37 69.22 32.29
C PRO A 10 0.38 68.86 31.17
N ALA A 11 0.22 69.74 30.17
CA ALA A 11 -0.59 69.48 28.99
C ALA A 11 -0.08 68.30 28.13
N ILE A 12 1.25 68.18 27.96
CA ILE A 12 1.85 67.10 27.18
C ILE A 12 1.72 65.77 27.93
N ARG A 13 1.84 65.78 29.26
CA ARG A 13 1.61 64.58 30.09
C ARG A 13 0.15 64.11 30.02
N ALA A 14 -0.80 65.03 30.01
CA ALA A 14 -2.22 64.70 29.85
C ALA A 14 -2.49 64.08 28.46
N ILE A 15 -1.93 64.66 27.39
CA ILE A 15 -2.07 64.14 26.02
C ILE A 15 -1.45 62.74 25.91
N LEU A 16 -0.25 62.53 26.43
CA LEU A 16 0.41 61.21 26.42
C LEU A 16 -0.39 60.17 27.24
N GLY A 17 -0.99 60.57 28.36
CA GLY A 17 -1.87 59.70 29.14
C GLY A 17 -3.11 59.26 28.36
N VAL A 18 -3.78 60.19 27.66
CA VAL A 18 -4.95 59.87 26.83
C VAL A 18 -4.57 58.96 25.66
N VAL A 19 -3.44 59.21 25.00
CA VAL A 19 -2.96 58.36 23.90
C VAL A 19 -2.60 56.96 24.40
N ALA A 20 -1.95 56.84 25.55
CA ALA A 20 -1.62 55.54 26.15
C ALA A 20 -2.88 54.76 26.52
N VAL A 21 -3.89 55.42 27.10
CA VAL A 21 -5.17 54.77 27.42
C VAL A 21 -5.89 54.34 26.14
N ALA A 22 -5.93 55.18 25.11
CA ALA A 22 -6.55 54.83 23.82
C ALA A 22 -5.83 53.68 23.12
N ALA A 23 -4.49 53.64 23.18
CA ALA A 23 -3.66 52.59 22.59
C ALA A 23 -3.84 51.22 23.27
N ILE A 24 -4.28 51.18 24.53
CA ILE A 24 -4.54 49.94 25.27
C ILE A 24 -6.02 49.57 25.21
N ALA A 25 -6.91 50.53 25.47
CA ALA A 25 -8.36 50.29 25.53
C ALA A 25 -8.93 49.97 24.15
N GLY A 26 -8.44 50.59 23.08
CA GLY A 26 -8.90 50.34 21.71
C GLY A 26 -8.73 48.87 21.29
N PRO A 27 -7.50 48.32 21.31
CA PRO A 27 -7.27 46.92 20.98
C PRO A 27 -7.99 45.95 21.93
N ALA A 28 -8.04 46.24 23.24
CA ALA A 28 -8.76 45.41 24.20
C ALA A 28 -10.26 45.35 23.91
N LEU A 29 -10.86 46.46 23.51
CA LEU A 29 -12.28 46.53 23.14
C LEU A 29 -12.55 45.79 21.83
N VAL A 30 -11.65 45.90 20.85
CA VAL A 30 -11.73 45.15 19.58
C VAL A 30 -11.61 43.65 19.81
N VAL A 31 -10.67 43.18 20.64
CA VAL A 31 -10.53 41.76 20.96
C VAL A 31 -11.75 41.23 21.73
N ARG A 32 -12.32 42.04 22.63
CA ARG A 32 -13.47 41.65 23.45
C ARG A 32 -14.79 41.64 22.69
N HIS A 33 -14.93 42.45 21.64
CA HIS A 33 -16.14 42.57 20.83
C HIS A 33 -16.00 42.07 19.40
N ALA A 34 -14.83 41.57 19.00
CA ALA A 34 -14.66 40.87 17.74
C ALA A 34 -15.62 39.67 17.74
N PRO A 35 -16.57 39.60 16.78
CA PRO A 35 -17.38 38.40 16.63
C PRO A 35 -16.44 37.25 16.29
N MET A 36 -16.42 36.21 17.12
CA MET A 36 -15.75 34.97 16.74
C MET A 36 -16.35 34.52 15.41
N PRO A 37 -15.53 34.25 14.37
CA PRO A 37 -16.07 33.63 13.18
C PRO A 37 -16.71 32.32 13.62
N ALA A 38 -18.03 32.23 13.50
CA ALA A 38 -18.74 31.00 13.72
C ALA A 38 -18.20 30.02 12.67
N ALA A 39 -17.34 29.09 13.10
CA ALA A 39 -16.90 28.00 12.27
C ALA A 39 -18.18 27.30 11.80
N LYS A 40 -18.51 27.43 10.51
CA LYS A 40 -19.64 26.72 9.95
C LYS A 40 -19.31 25.25 10.12
N PRO A 41 -20.12 24.44 10.83
CA PRO A 41 -19.85 23.03 10.95
C PRO A 41 -19.87 22.46 9.53
N VAL A 42 -18.70 22.12 9.00
CA VAL A 42 -18.61 21.33 7.78
C VAL A 42 -19.17 19.96 8.18
N MET A 43 -20.45 19.74 7.86
CA MET A 43 -21.06 18.42 8.00
C MET A 43 -20.43 17.51 6.95
N VAL A 44 -19.29 16.91 7.30
CA VAL A 44 -18.76 15.79 6.54
C VAL A 44 -19.69 14.61 6.83
N ARG A 45 -20.60 14.30 5.89
CA ARG A 45 -21.43 13.10 5.94
C ARG A 45 -20.57 11.90 5.60
N ILE A 46 -20.05 11.23 6.61
CA ILE A 46 -19.30 9.99 6.42
C ILE A 46 -20.19 8.80 6.76
N PRO A 47 -20.33 7.80 5.87
CA PRO A 47 -21.19 6.65 6.11
C PRO A 47 -20.69 5.81 7.30
N LYS A 48 -21.61 5.48 8.22
CA LYS A 48 -21.37 4.52 9.31
C LYS A 48 -21.57 3.09 8.77
N ARG A 49 -20.50 2.41 8.38
CA ARG A 49 -20.54 0.96 8.05
C ARG A 49 -19.90 0.17 9.18
N VAL A 50 -20.68 -0.70 9.83
CA VAL A 50 -20.16 -1.73 10.73
C VAL A 50 -19.89 -2.97 9.88
N VAL A 51 -18.64 -3.44 9.85
CA VAL A 51 -18.24 -4.60 9.04
C VAL A 51 -18.63 -5.91 9.75
N PRO A 52 -19.34 -6.84 9.08
CA PRO A 52 -19.69 -8.14 9.66
C PRO A 52 -18.46 -8.97 10.06
N GLN A 53 -18.62 -9.90 11.00
CA GLN A 53 -17.54 -10.75 11.52
C GLN A 53 -16.94 -11.72 10.48
N ALA A 54 -17.67 -12.05 9.42
CA ALA A 54 -17.23 -13.00 8.40
C ALA A 54 -16.33 -12.37 7.32
N GLU A 55 -16.31 -11.05 7.21
CA GLU A 55 -15.57 -10.31 6.18
C GLU A 55 -14.41 -9.57 6.86
N VAL A 56 -13.17 -9.88 6.45
CA VAL A 56 -12.01 -9.11 6.88
C VAL A 56 -12.16 -7.70 6.31
N PRO A 57 -12.19 -6.65 7.14
CA PRO A 57 -12.40 -5.32 6.64
C PRO A 57 -11.24 -4.90 5.73
N PRO A 58 -11.52 -4.28 4.56
CA PRO A 58 -10.46 -3.78 3.69
C PRO A 58 -9.71 -2.64 4.40
N VAL A 59 -8.37 -2.65 4.32
CA VAL A 59 -7.54 -1.50 4.69
C VAL A 59 -7.52 -0.58 3.48
N GLU A 60 -8.34 0.46 3.51
CA GLU A 60 -8.45 1.36 2.38
C GLU A 60 -7.32 2.42 2.42
N PRO A 61 -6.80 2.86 1.25
CA PRO A 61 -5.71 3.84 1.19
C PRO A 61 -6.13 5.18 1.81
N VAL A 62 -5.15 5.89 2.38
CA VAL A 62 -5.40 7.14 3.12
C VAL A 62 -5.78 8.26 2.14
N THR A 63 -7.09 8.46 1.95
CA THR A 63 -7.62 9.68 1.32
C THR A 63 -7.93 10.68 2.42
N PHE A 64 -7.38 11.89 2.35
CA PHE A 64 -7.69 12.94 3.31
C PHE A 64 -8.82 13.81 2.79
N VAL A 65 -9.63 14.34 3.71
CA VAL A 65 -10.53 15.45 3.38
C VAL A 65 -9.68 16.72 3.29
N ASP A 66 -9.83 17.48 2.21
CA ASP A 66 -9.15 18.76 2.02
C ASP A 66 -9.69 19.80 3.02
N LEU A 67 -9.03 19.88 4.18
CA LEU A 67 -9.32 20.84 5.26
C LEU A 67 -8.04 21.55 5.68
N ALA A 68 -8.16 22.81 6.09
CA ALA A 68 -7.05 23.51 6.72
C ALA A 68 -6.69 22.85 8.07
N PRO A 69 -5.41 22.88 8.51
CA PRO A 69 -4.98 22.25 9.76
C PRO A 69 -5.81 22.61 11.00
N ASP A 70 -6.18 23.88 11.16
CA ASP A 70 -6.96 24.33 12.33
C ASP A 70 -8.43 23.93 12.26
N ASP A 71 -8.99 23.85 11.05
CA ASP A 71 -10.33 23.30 10.83
C ASP A 71 -10.34 21.79 11.11
N ALA A 72 -9.29 21.07 10.71
CA ALA A 72 -9.11 19.66 11.02
C ALA A 72 -9.00 19.41 12.53
N ARG A 73 -8.22 20.23 13.26
CA ARG A 73 -8.16 20.18 14.73
C ARG A 73 -9.52 20.41 15.36
N SER A 74 -10.24 21.44 14.91
CA SER A 74 -11.57 21.77 15.39
C SER A 74 -12.55 20.63 15.16
N PHE A 75 -12.54 20.03 13.96
CA PHE A 75 -13.36 18.87 13.63
C PHE A 75 -13.03 17.66 14.51
N ASN A 76 -11.76 17.28 14.62
CA ASN A 76 -11.31 16.13 15.39
C ASN A 76 -11.63 16.27 16.90
N ALA A 77 -11.67 17.50 17.41
CA ALA A 77 -12.11 17.80 18.78
C ALA A 77 -13.61 17.54 19.00
N THR A 78 -14.45 17.63 17.96
CA THR A 78 -15.89 17.30 18.05
C THR A 78 -16.17 15.80 18.07
N VAL A 79 -15.25 14.97 17.55
CA VAL A 79 -15.40 13.52 17.58
C VAL A 79 -15.21 13.05 19.04
N PRO A 80 -16.17 12.34 19.66
CA PRO A 80 -16.01 11.89 21.03
C PRO A 80 -15.03 10.72 21.13
N PHE A 81 -14.40 10.54 22.30
CA PHE A 81 -13.72 9.29 22.62
C PHE A 81 -14.75 8.19 22.91
N SER A 82 -14.43 6.95 22.53
CA SER A 82 -15.24 5.77 22.83
C SER A 82 -15.33 5.56 24.35
N THR A 83 -16.54 5.29 24.83
CA THR A 83 -16.81 4.93 26.23
C THR A 83 -16.68 3.44 26.50
N ALA A 84 -16.45 2.63 25.45
CA ALA A 84 -16.28 1.20 25.59
C ALA A 84 -14.91 0.85 26.20
N PRO A 85 -14.76 -0.34 26.82
CA PRO A 85 -13.50 -0.73 27.44
C PRO A 85 -12.33 -0.69 26.46
N ASN A 86 -11.21 -0.10 26.88
CA ASN A 86 -9.94 -0.07 26.14
C ASN A 86 -8.85 -0.86 26.91
N PRO A 87 -8.94 -2.20 26.95
CA PRO A 87 -7.95 -3.01 27.66
C PRO A 87 -6.58 -2.93 26.98
N ALA A 88 -5.53 -3.05 27.77
CA ALA A 88 -4.17 -3.17 27.25
C ALA A 88 -4.04 -4.40 26.34
N ALA A 89 -3.26 -4.26 25.27
CA ALA A 89 -2.92 -5.39 24.41
C ALA A 89 -2.11 -6.45 25.17
N ARG A 90 -2.15 -7.70 24.69
CA ARG A 90 -1.29 -8.77 25.21
C ARG A 90 0.18 -8.44 24.93
N PRO A 91 1.14 -8.82 25.80
CA PRO A 91 2.57 -8.72 25.51
C PRO A 91 2.93 -9.37 24.18
N PHE A 92 3.75 -8.71 23.37
CA PHE A 92 4.24 -9.23 22.09
C PHE A 92 5.69 -9.72 22.25
N VAL A 93 5.91 -11.00 21.96
CA VAL A 93 7.27 -11.56 21.91
C VAL A 93 7.48 -12.07 20.50
N LEU A 94 8.46 -11.51 19.80
CA LEU A 94 8.77 -11.93 18.44
C LEU A 94 9.34 -13.37 18.44
N PRO A 95 8.70 -14.32 17.73
CA PRO A 95 9.28 -15.63 17.50
C PRO A 95 10.37 -15.55 16.42
N GLY A 96 11.36 -16.45 16.45
CA GLY A 96 12.40 -16.51 15.42
C GLY A 96 13.83 -16.31 15.95
N GLY A 97 14.78 -16.37 15.02
CA GLY A 97 16.22 -16.24 15.29
C GLY A 97 16.66 -14.79 15.50
N GLN A 98 17.94 -14.60 15.84
CA GLN A 98 18.50 -13.27 16.10
C GLN A 98 18.42 -12.37 14.85
N GLU A 99 18.65 -12.92 13.67
CA GLU A 99 18.62 -12.16 12.41
C GLU A 99 17.22 -11.59 12.10
N ASP A 100 16.17 -12.38 12.34
CA ASP A 100 14.78 -11.91 12.21
C ASP A 100 14.45 -10.83 13.25
N ARG A 101 14.96 -10.97 14.48
CA ARG A 101 14.81 -9.96 15.53
C ARG A 101 15.49 -8.65 15.17
N ASP A 102 16.68 -8.71 14.59
CA ASP A 102 17.42 -7.52 14.16
C ASP A 102 16.66 -6.80 13.02
N ARG A 103 16.18 -7.54 12.02
CA ARG A 103 15.32 -7.00 10.95
C ARG A 103 14.04 -6.37 11.49
N ALA A 104 13.28 -7.08 12.31
CA ALA A 104 12.06 -6.55 12.92
C ALA A 104 12.32 -5.30 13.75
N THR A 105 13.40 -5.29 14.53
CA THR A 105 13.80 -4.14 15.35
C THR A 105 14.05 -2.92 14.47
N ASP A 106 14.77 -3.09 13.37
CA ASP A 106 15.15 -1.98 12.51
C ASP A 106 13.96 -1.46 11.68
N CYS A 107 13.10 -2.34 11.16
CA CYS A 107 11.84 -1.94 10.51
C CYS A 107 10.92 -1.18 11.48
N LEU A 108 10.75 -1.69 12.71
CA LEU A 108 9.94 -1.04 13.73
C LEU A 108 10.54 0.32 14.12
N ALA A 109 11.85 0.38 14.39
CA ALA A 109 12.56 1.61 14.72
C ALA A 109 12.42 2.68 13.62
N ALA A 110 12.45 2.29 12.35
CA ALA A 110 12.18 3.21 11.24
C ALA A 110 10.76 3.80 11.35
N ALA A 111 9.73 2.95 11.50
CA ALA A 111 8.36 3.44 11.67
C ALA A 111 8.24 4.39 12.87
N LEU A 112 8.85 4.06 13.99
CA LEU A 112 8.84 4.89 15.19
C LEU A 112 9.44 6.27 14.93
N TRP A 113 10.64 6.32 14.37
CA TRP A 113 11.34 7.58 14.16
C TRP A 113 10.66 8.46 13.11
N TYR A 114 10.24 7.89 11.98
CA TYR A 114 9.61 8.67 10.91
C TYR A 114 8.21 9.19 11.28
N GLU A 115 7.51 8.50 12.18
CA GLU A 115 6.15 8.87 12.57
C GLU A 115 6.10 9.76 13.82
N ALA A 116 7.04 9.58 14.77
CA ALA A 116 7.03 10.29 16.04
C ALA A 116 8.25 11.21 16.26
N GLY A 117 9.31 11.11 15.45
CA GLY A 117 10.49 11.98 15.54
C GLY A 117 11.19 11.89 16.89
N ASP A 118 11.20 12.99 17.65
CA ASP A 118 11.82 13.06 18.98
C ASP A 118 10.88 12.77 20.16
N ASP A 119 9.70 12.23 19.87
CA ASP A 119 8.70 11.90 20.88
C ASP A 119 8.75 10.42 21.28
N ALA A 120 9.46 10.11 22.36
CA ALA A 120 9.55 8.75 22.90
C ALA A 120 8.18 8.15 23.30
N VAL A 121 7.20 8.97 23.68
CA VAL A 121 5.86 8.50 24.07
C VAL A 121 5.06 8.16 22.82
N GLY A 122 5.15 9.01 21.78
CA GLY A 122 4.60 8.76 20.45
C GLY A 122 5.17 7.49 19.82
N GLU A 123 6.49 7.26 19.93
CA GLU A 123 7.14 6.04 19.44
C GLU A 123 6.56 4.78 20.08
N LYS A 124 6.39 4.77 21.41
CA LYS A 124 5.75 3.63 22.10
C LYS A 124 4.32 3.38 21.63
N ALA A 125 3.58 4.45 21.34
CA ALA A 125 2.23 4.37 20.83
C ALA A 125 2.18 3.79 19.40
N VAL A 126 3.04 4.27 18.51
CA VAL A 126 3.19 3.73 17.13
C VAL A 126 3.65 2.27 17.17
N ALA A 127 4.59 1.92 18.04
CA ALA A 127 5.05 0.55 18.23
C ALA A 127 3.88 -0.39 18.54
N GLN A 128 3.04 0.00 19.50
CA GLN A 128 1.88 -0.80 19.87
C GLN A 128 0.90 -0.98 18.72
N VAL A 129 0.67 0.05 17.89
CA VAL A 129 -0.19 -0.05 16.70
C VAL A 129 0.39 -1.04 15.68
N VAL A 130 1.68 -0.98 15.39
CA VAL A 130 2.33 -1.91 14.46
C VAL A 130 2.18 -3.35 14.96
N LEU A 131 2.45 -3.61 16.24
CA LEU A 131 2.34 -4.95 16.82
C LEU A 131 0.88 -5.45 16.91
N ASN A 132 -0.08 -4.53 17.09
CA ASN A 132 -1.50 -4.84 17.00
C ASN A 132 -1.87 -5.25 15.56
N ARG A 133 -1.37 -4.55 14.54
CA ARG A 133 -1.59 -4.91 13.13
C ARG A 133 -1.05 -6.30 12.81
N VAL A 134 0.18 -6.62 13.21
CA VAL A 134 0.78 -7.94 12.99
C VAL A 134 -0.14 -9.09 13.48
N ARG A 135 -0.86 -8.86 14.59
CA ARG A 135 -1.79 -9.84 15.19
C ARG A 135 -3.21 -9.82 14.63
N HIS A 136 -3.59 -8.76 13.93
CA HIS A 136 -4.92 -8.59 13.39
C HIS A 136 -5.00 -9.18 11.97
N PRO A 137 -6.06 -9.93 11.60
CA PRO A 137 -6.14 -10.63 10.31
C PRO A 137 -6.03 -9.72 9.08
N ALA A 138 -6.46 -8.48 9.16
CA ALA A 138 -6.45 -7.52 8.04
C ALA A 138 -5.05 -7.04 7.57
N PHE A 139 -3.97 -7.34 8.28
CA PHE A 139 -2.64 -6.81 7.98
C PHE A 139 -1.59 -7.91 7.72
N PRO A 140 -0.40 -7.60 7.20
CA PRO A 140 0.72 -8.54 7.12
C PRO A 140 1.10 -9.15 8.49
N LYS A 141 1.79 -10.30 8.47
CA LYS A 141 2.10 -11.11 9.67
C LYS A 141 3.56 -11.04 10.12
N THR A 142 4.31 -10.09 9.56
CA THR A 142 5.68 -9.75 9.91
C THR A 142 5.74 -8.26 10.21
N VAL A 143 6.67 -7.85 11.07
CA VAL A 143 6.84 -6.45 11.48
C VAL A 143 7.25 -5.61 10.27
N CYS A 144 8.25 -6.06 9.51
CA CYS A 144 8.67 -5.40 8.28
C CYS A 144 7.55 -5.39 7.23
N GLY A 145 6.74 -6.45 7.15
CA GLY A 145 5.61 -6.51 6.23
C GLY A 145 4.56 -5.44 6.52
N VAL A 146 4.26 -5.17 7.79
CA VAL A 146 3.32 -4.09 8.20
C VAL A 146 3.92 -2.71 7.92
N VAL A 147 5.19 -2.49 8.25
CA VAL A 147 5.85 -1.19 8.08
C VAL A 147 5.97 -0.81 6.60
N PHE A 148 6.28 -1.77 5.73
CA PHE A 148 6.47 -1.56 4.29
C PHE A 148 5.24 -1.93 3.46
N GLU A 149 4.07 -2.08 4.10
CA GLU A 149 2.84 -2.42 3.41
C GLU A 149 2.48 -1.37 2.35
N GLY A 150 2.28 -1.85 1.12
CA GLY A 150 1.95 -1.01 -0.02
C GLY A 150 3.14 -0.26 -0.63
N SER A 151 4.36 -0.43 -0.11
CA SER A 151 5.50 0.37 -0.55
C SER A 151 5.97 0.13 -1.99
N ASP A 152 5.51 -0.96 -2.61
CA ASP A 152 5.74 -1.29 -4.03
C ASP A 152 4.54 -0.93 -4.93
N ARG A 153 3.44 -0.40 -4.35
CA ARG A 153 2.20 -0.09 -5.06
C ARG A 153 2.15 1.39 -5.46
N LYS A 154 1.52 1.68 -6.59
CA LYS A 154 1.22 3.07 -7.03
C LYS A 154 0.07 3.71 -6.25
N THR A 155 -0.73 2.90 -5.55
CA THR A 155 -1.98 3.31 -4.90
C THR A 155 -1.79 3.93 -3.50
N GLY A 156 -0.54 4.12 -3.07
CA GLY A 156 -0.22 4.67 -1.75
C GLY A 156 0.29 3.61 -0.77
N CYS A 157 0.90 4.12 0.30
CA CYS A 157 1.69 3.34 1.25
C CYS A 157 1.17 3.54 2.67
N GLN A 158 1.21 2.48 3.48
CA GLN A 158 0.66 2.53 4.83
C GLN A 158 1.41 3.54 5.72
N PHE A 159 2.73 3.61 5.57
CA PHE A 159 3.59 4.60 6.17
C PHE A 159 4.19 5.46 5.06
N THR A 160 3.95 6.77 5.09
CA THR A 160 4.27 7.68 3.97
C THR A 160 5.77 7.73 3.68
N PHE A 161 6.61 7.61 4.72
CA PHE A 161 8.08 7.63 4.60
C PHE A 161 8.65 6.56 3.67
N THR A 162 7.89 5.48 3.45
CA THR A 162 8.29 4.36 2.59
C THR A 162 8.16 4.65 1.10
N CYS A 163 7.53 5.77 0.73
CA CYS A 163 7.16 6.13 -0.65
C CYS A 163 7.37 7.60 -1.02
N ASP A 164 7.37 8.52 -0.06
CA ASP A 164 7.64 9.94 -0.28
C ASP A 164 9.15 10.28 -0.37
N GLY A 165 10.00 9.25 -0.27
CA GLY A 165 11.47 9.39 -0.27
C GLY A 165 12.06 9.81 1.08
N ALA A 166 11.27 10.03 2.13
CA ALA A 166 11.78 10.43 3.44
C ALA A 166 12.74 9.39 4.04
N ILE A 167 12.61 8.10 3.69
CA ILE A 167 13.54 7.04 4.11
C ILE A 167 15.01 7.30 3.74
N THR A 168 15.27 8.21 2.78
CA THR A 168 16.62 8.63 2.41
C THR A 168 17.25 9.58 3.43
N ARG A 169 16.45 10.24 4.28
CA ARG A 169 16.93 11.15 5.32
C ARG A 169 17.36 10.33 6.53
N ARG A 170 18.65 10.34 6.83
CA ARG A 170 19.16 9.57 7.97
C ARG A 170 18.71 10.17 9.31
N PRO A 171 18.17 9.35 10.22
CA PRO A 171 17.98 9.75 11.61
C PRO A 171 19.28 10.19 12.26
N SER A 172 19.19 11.03 13.31
CA SER A 172 20.33 11.24 14.20
C SER A 172 20.68 9.95 14.93
N ASP A 173 21.95 9.76 15.30
CA ASP A 173 22.39 8.56 16.01
C ASP A 173 21.62 8.35 17.32
N THR A 174 21.37 9.43 18.06
CA THR A 174 20.61 9.39 19.32
C THR A 174 19.15 9.04 19.10
N GLY A 175 18.51 9.62 18.09
CA GLY A 175 17.12 9.33 17.73
C GLY A 175 16.96 7.89 17.26
N TRP A 176 17.90 7.40 16.45
CA TRP A 176 17.91 6.02 15.98
C TRP A 176 18.09 5.02 17.11
N GLN A 177 19.06 5.25 18.02
CA GLN A 177 19.29 4.38 19.17
C GLN A 177 18.08 4.34 20.10
N ARG A 178 17.42 5.48 20.34
CA ARG A 178 16.18 5.55 21.11
C ARG A 178 15.06 4.75 20.46
N ALA A 179 14.81 4.94 19.17
CA ALA A 179 13.79 4.22 18.42
C ALA A 179 14.05 2.71 18.43
N ARG A 180 15.31 2.28 18.24
CA ARG A 180 15.71 0.86 18.34
C ARG A 180 15.50 0.29 19.74
N ALA A 181 15.88 1.03 20.79
CA ALA A 181 15.68 0.57 22.17
C ALA A 181 14.19 0.36 22.48
N ILE A 182 13.32 1.29 22.07
CA ILE A 182 11.87 1.16 22.24
C ILE A 182 11.32 -0.01 21.42
N ALA A 183 11.77 -0.16 20.17
CA ALA A 183 11.40 -1.29 19.32
C ALA A 183 11.79 -2.64 19.96
N THR A 184 13.02 -2.77 20.47
CA THR A 184 13.50 -3.98 21.15
C THR A 184 12.66 -4.31 22.37
N SER A 185 12.34 -3.33 23.21
CA SER A 185 11.49 -3.56 24.39
C SER A 185 10.08 -4.00 23.99
N ALA A 186 9.48 -3.37 22.98
CA ALA A 186 8.15 -3.72 22.49
C ALA A 186 8.12 -5.13 21.90
N LEU A 187 9.15 -5.53 21.14
CA LEU A 187 9.31 -6.88 20.59
C LEU A 187 9.61 -7.95 21.65
N SER A 188 10.00 -7.52 22.87
CA SER A 188 10.31 -8.37 24.02
C SER A 188 9.19 -8.40 25.06
N GLY A 189 8.03 -7.78 24.78
CA GLY A 189 6.84 -7.87 25.61
C GLY A 189 6.41 -6.59 26.32
N GLU A 190 7.13 -5.48 26.16
CA GLU A 190 6.67 -4.19 26.69
C GLU A 190 5.36 -3.77 25.99
N VAL A 191 4.36 -3.38 26.78
CA VAL A 191 3.03 -2.99 26.29
C VAL A 191 2.78 -1.52 26.60
N TYR A 192 2.52 -0.73 25.56
CA TYR A 192 2.05 0.64 25.73
C TYR A 192 0.52 0.66 25.90
N LYS A 193 0.10 0.55 27.16
CA LYS A 193 -1.31 0.36 27.54
C LYS A 193 -2.30 1.41 27.00
N PRO A 194 -1.99 2.73 26.95
CA PRO A 194 -2.98 3.77 26.64
C PRO A 194 -3.71 3.60 25.31
N VAL A 195 -3.06 3.03 24.29
CA VAL A 195 -3.67 2.86 22.95
C VAL A 195 -4.40 1.53 22.77
N GLY A 196 -4.32 0.63 23.77
CA GLY A 196 -4.98 -0.68 23.76
C GLY A 196 -4.80 -1.44 22.45
N TYR A 197 -5.91 -1.71 21.78
CA TYR A 197 -5.99 -2.46 20.51
C TYR A 197 -6.11 -1.57 19.26
N ALA A 198 -5.67 -0.30 19.34
CA ALA A 198 -5.67 0.58 18.17
C ALA A 198 -4.87 -0.02 17.01
N THR A 199 -5.41 0.12 15.80
CA THR A 199 -4.81 -0.32 14.53
C THR A 199 -4.63 0.84 13.56
N HIS A 200 -5.17 2.01 13.88
CA HIS A 200 -5.10 3.21 13.06
C HIS A 200 -4.78 4.40 13.95
N TYR A 201 -4.09 5.37 13.37
CA TYR A 201 -3.93 6.68 13.97
C TYR A 201 -3.76 7.73 12.88
N HIS A 202 -3.96 8.98 13.25
CA HIS A 202 -3.59 10.12 12.43
C HIS A 202 -3.26 11.31 13.35
N THR A 203 -2.63 12.34 12.81
CA THR A 203 -2.39 13.57 13.55
C THR A 203 -3.67 14.40 13.66
N ASP A 204 -3.81 15.21 14.71
CA ASP A 204 -5.01 15.99 14.98
C ASP A 204 -5.26 17.11 13.96
N TRP A 205 -4.30 17.42 13.08
CA TRP A 205 -4.43 18.36 11.96
C TRP A 205 -4.78 17.71 10.61
N VAL A 206 -5.15 16.42 10.57
CA VAL A 206 -5.68 15.77 9.36
C VAL A 206 -7.00 15.05 9.64
N VAL A 207 -7.83 14.88 8.61
CA VAL A 207 -9.13 14.20 8.70
C VAL A 207 -9.20 13.11 7.61
N PRO A 208 -8.80 11.86 7.93
CA PRO A 208 -8.99 10.74 7.02
C PRO A 208 -10.47 10.34 6.96
N TYR A 209 -10.99 9.96 5.79
CA TYR A 209 -12.41 9.59 5.68
C TYR A 209 -12.75 8.34 6.52
N TRP A 210 -11.82 7.41 6.74
CA TRP A 210 -12.07 6.20 7.50
C TRP A 210 -12.31 6.46 9.00
N GLN A 211 -11.96 7.65 9.53
CA GLN A 211 -12.00 7.88 10.97
C GLN A 211 -13.39 7.69 11.58
N SER A 212 -14.46 7.94 10.81
CA SER A 212 -15.83 7.84 11.30
C SER A 212 -16.38 6.42 11.39
N SER A 213 -15.73 5.45 10.74
CA SER A 213 -16.10 4.03 10.82
C SER A 213 -15.37 3.31 11.96
N LEU A 214 -14.49 4.02 12.67
CA LEU A 214 -13.68 3.54 13.76
C LEU A 214 -14.01 4.25 15.07
N ASP A 215 -13.68 3.60 16.19
CA ASP A 215 -13.78 4.18 17.52
C ASP A 215 -12.51 4.95 17.87
N LYS A 216 -12.60 6.26 18.15
CA LYS A 216 -11.48 7.03 18.72
C LYS A 216 -11.23 6.59 20.16
N VAL A 217 -10.07 6.02 20.47
CA VAL A 217 -9.79 5.37 21.77
C VAL A 217 -8.77 6.09 22.64
N ALA A 218 -7.82 6.82 22.05
CA ALA A 218 -6.79 7.51 22.79
C ALA A 218 -6.24 8.72 22.02
N ALA A 219 -5.68 9.67 22.75
CA ALA A 219 -4.84 10.73 22.21
C ALA A 219 -3.48 10.69 22.90
N VAL A 220 -2.41 10.72 22.13
CA VAL A 220 -1.03 10.79 22.63
C VAL A 220 -0.37 11.95 21.90
N HIS A 221 -0.16 13.04 22.64
CA HIS A 221 0.22 14.33 22.06
C HIS A 221 -0.70 14.69 20.89
N THR A 222 -0.16 14.77 19.68
CA THR A 222 -0.88 15.16 18.47
C THR A 222 -1.52 13.98 17.75
N HIS A 223 -1.24 12.75 18.16
CA HIS A 223 -1.75 11.54 17.51
C HIS A 223 -3.06 11.09 18.14
N LEU A 224 -4.08 10.91 17.30
CA LEU A 224 -5.38 10.35 17.64
C LEU A 224 -5.43 8.90 17.20
N PHE A 225 -5.72 7.99 18.13
CA PHE A 225 -5.71 6.54 17.91
C PHE A 225 -7.11 5.97 17.81
N PHE A 226 -7.27 5.03 16.88
CA PHE A 226 -8.56 4.44 16.54
C PHE A 226 -8.48 2.92 16.50
N ARG A 227 -9.57 2.28 16.93
CA ARG A 227 -9.78 0.83 16.77
C ARG A 227 -11.00 0.56 15.91
N TRP A 228 -11.05 -0.63 15.34
CA TRP A 228 -12.22 -1.15 14.65
C TRP A 228 -13.48 -1.12 15.53
N THR A 229 -14.62 -0.78 14.93
CA THR A 229 -15.92 -0.89 15.61
C THR A 229 -16.34 -2.37 15.71
N GLY A 230 -17.09 -2.70 16.76
CA GLY A 230 -17.61 -4.05 16.97
C GLY A 230 -16.52 -5.09 17.26
N TRP A 231 -16.73 -6.33 16.81
CA TRP A 231 -15.88 -7.48 17.16
C TRP A 231 -14.42 -7.33 16.73
N TRP A 232 -14.17 -6.73 15.56
CA TRP A 232 -12.83 -6.54 15.01
C TRP A 232 -11.92 -5.66 15.90
N GLY A 233 -12.50 -4.85 16.79
CA GLY A 233 -11.76 -4.01 17.74
C GLY A 233 -11.53 -4.66 19.11
N THR A 234 -12.01 -5.89 19.31
CA THR A 234 -11.94 -6.59 20.60
C THR A 234 -10.73 -7.54 20.67
N PRO A 235 -10.21 -7.85 21.88
CA PRO A 235 -9.05 -8.73 22.04
C PRO A 235 -9.11 -10.07 21.26
N PRO A 236 -10.26 -10.76 21.17
CA PRO A 236 -10.37 -12.01 20.40
C PRO A 236 -10.02 -11.91 18.91
N ALA A 237 -10.14 -10.74 18.27
CA ALA A 237 -9.80 -10.56 16.86
C ALA A 237 -8.28 -10.59 16.59
N PHE A 238 -7.46 -10.37 17.62
CA PHE A 238 -5.99 -10.26 17.54
C PHE A 238 -5.32 -11.59 17.88
N ASN A 239 -5.74 -12.65 17.20
CA ASN A 239 -5.37 -14.03 17.49
C ASN A 239 -4.49 -14.68 16.41
N ARG A 240 -4.07 -13.93 15.39
CA ARG A 240 -3.30 -14.50 14.28
C ARG A 240 -1.84 -14.76 14.67
N GLN A 241 -1.32 -15.86 14.13
CA GLN A 241 0.07 -16.24 14.34
C GLN A 241 0.99 -15.29 13.58
N VAL A 242 2.00 -14.81 14.31
CA VAL A 242 3.11 -14.02 13.76
C VAL A 242 4.01 -14.97 12.98
N GLN A 243 4.44 -14.57 11.79
CA GLN A 243 5.42 -15.35 11.04
C GLN A 243 6.82 -15.12 11.64
N PRO A 244 7.61 -16.18 11.89
CA PRO A 244 8.92 -16.05 12.53
C PRO A 244 10.00 -15.49 11.59
N SER A 245 9.79 -15.55 10.28
CA SER A 245 10.74 -15.10 9.26
C SER A 245 10.43 -13.67 8.82
N GLU A 246 11.30 -12.73 9.16
CA GLU A 246 11.17 -11.33 8.72
C GLU A 246 11.78 -11.15 7.32
N PRO A 247 11.10 -10.49 6.37
CA PRO A 247 11.63 -10.27 5.04
C PRO A 247 12.81 -9.31 5.03
N VAL A 248 13.70 -9.49 4.05
CA VAL A 248 14.74 -8.51 3.74
C VAL A 248 14.10 -7.34 2.98
N VAL A 249 14.16 -6.14 3.57
CA VAL A 249 13.67 -4.91 2.95
C VAL A 249 14.83 -4.13 2.33
N ALA A 250 14.93 -4.12 1.00
CA ALA A 250 16.01 -3.42 0.28
C ALA A 250 16.09 -1.92 0.63
N LYS A 251 14.92 -1.27 0.82
CA LYS A 251 14.83 0.15 1.22
C LYS A 251 15.49 0.45 2.59
N MET A 252 15.71 -0.57 3.42
CA MET A 252 16.36 -0.43 4.73
C MET A 252 17.88 -0.59 4.71
N ALA A 253 18.49 -0.98 3.58
CA ALA A 253 19.92 -1.32 3.52
C ALA A 253 20.87 -0.17 3.93
N ALA A 254 20.42 1.08 3.81
CA ALA A 254 21.17 2.26 4.22
C ALA A 254 21.16 2.51 5.74
N LEU A 255 20.16 2.00 6.47
CA LEU A 255 19.94 2.21 7.90
C LEU A 255 20.20 0.96 8.75
N SER A 256 20.20 -0.22 8.12
CA SER A 256 20.30 -1.52 8.79
C SER A 256 21.30 -2.43 8.09
N ASP A 257 22.29 -2.89 8.84
CA ASP A 257 23.23 -3.91 8.39
C ASP A 257 22.54 -5.28 8.24
N ALA A 258 21.54 -5.60 9.06
CA ALA A 258 20.76 -6.83 8.94
C ALA A 258 20.01 -6.90 7.59
N HIS A 259 19.49 -5.76 7.12
CA HIS A 259 18.89 -5.67 5.79
C HIS A 259 19.91 -5.55 4.66
N ARG A 260 21.09 -4.97 4.90
CA ARG A 260 22.16 -4.92 3.90
C ARG A 260 22.76 -6.29 3.65
N LEU A 261 23.16 -6.99 4.71
CA LEU A 261 23.71 -8.35 4.65
C LEU A 261 22.67 -9.32 4.12
N GLY A 262 21.43 -9.26 4.61
CA GLY A 262 20.34 -10.04 4.06
C GLY A 262 20.10 -9.77 2.57
N ALA A 263 20.27 -8.53 2.09
CA ALA A 263 20.14 -8.22 0.67
C ALA A 263 21.33 -8.71 -0.15
N VAL A 264 22.54 -8.64 0.39
CA VAL A 264 23.75 -9.20 -0.24
C VAL A 264 23.68 -10.71 -0.29
N ILE A 265 23.23 -11.37 0.78
CA ILE A 265 23.01 -12.82 0.83
C ILE A 265 21.85 -13.19 -0.09
N ALA A 266 20.72 -12.47 -0.10
CA ALA A 266 19.62 -12.76 -1.01
C ALA A 266 20.02 -12.53 -2.47
N ALA A 267 20.86 -11.54 -2.77
CA ALA A 267 21.41 -11.32 -4.10
C ALA A 267 22.45 -12.40 -4.44
N ALA A 268 23.26 -12.82 -3.48
CA ALA A 268 24.21 -13.92 -3.63
C ALA A 268 23.46 -15.23 -3.84
N ASP A 269 22.43 -15.55 -3.06
CA ASP A 269 21.54 -16.70 -3.20
C ASP A 269 20.75 -16.62 -4.50
N ALA A 270 20.26 -15.45 -4.92
CA ALA A 270 19.63 -15.30 -6.22
C ALA A 270 20.66 -15.52 -7.34
N SER A 271 21.90 -15.04 -7.17
CA SER A 271 22.98 -15.26 -8.11
C SER A 271 23.49 -16.69 -8.09
N ILE A 272 23.44 -17.40 -6.96
CA ILE A 272 23.79 -18.80 -6.77
C ILE A 272 22.64 -19.66 -7.29
N VAL A 273 21.38 -19.31 -7.10
CA VAL A 273 20.23 -19.97 -7.73
C VAL A 273 20.25 -19.75 -9.25
N ALA A 274 20.73 -18.59 -9.71
CA ALA A 274 20.97 -18.32 -11.12
C ALA A 274 22.25 -18.97 -11.68
N ALA A 275 23.28 -19.18 -10.84
CA ALA A 275 24.60 -19.71 -11.24
C ALA A 275 24.83 -21.18 -10.85
N THR A 276 23.93 -21.80 -10.09
CA THR A 276 23.97 -23.21 -9.69
C THR A 276 22.90 -23.95 -10.47
N PRO A 277 23.25 -24.49 -11.65
CA PRO A 277 22.39 -25.49 -12.25
C PRO A 277 22.38 -26.72 -11.32
N PHE A 278 21.30 -26.87 -10.56
CA PHE A 278 20.65 -28.13 -10.20
C PHE A 278 21.52 -29.31 -9.72
N PHE A 279 22.56 -29.11 -8.92
CA PHE A 279 23.08 -30.20 -8.11
C PHE A 279 22.28 -30.33 -6.81
N GLY A 280 21.24 -31.16 -6.84
CA GLY A 280 20.64 -31.75 -5.63
C GLY A 280 19.20 -31.39 -5.29
N ARG A 281 18.51 -30.55 -6.07
CA ARG A 281 17.08 -30.24 -5.84
C ARG A 281 16.23 -30.61 -7.05
N ALA A 282 15.26 -31.52 -6.85
CA ALA A 282 14.33 -31.93 -7.90
C ALA A 282 13.36 -30.79 -8.26
N LEU A 283 13.11 -30.60 -9.56
CA LEU A 283 12.06 -29.70 -10.06
C LEU A 283 10.72 -30.06 -9.42
N GLN A 284 9.98 -29.03 -8.99
CA GLN A 284 8.66 -29.20 -8.37
C GLN A 284 7.57 -29.02 -9.42
N PRO A 285 6.52 -29.85 -9.40
CA PRO A 285 5.39 -29.69 -10.30
C PRO A 285 4.51 -28.50 -9.89
N LEU A 286 3.69 -28.01 -10.81
CA LEU A 286 2.66 -27.02 -10.52
C LEU A 286 1.63 -27.59 -9.56
N VAL A 287 1.18 -26.75 -8.61
CA VAL A 287 0.09 -27.11 -7.69
C VAL A 287 -1.21 -27.41 -8.45
N SER A 288 -1.45 -26.70 -9.57
CA SER A 288 -2.64 -26.86 -10.41
C SER A 288 -2.58 -28.08 -11.33
N ASP A 289 -1.39 -28.59 -11.65
CA ASP A 289 -1.20 -29.75 -12.53
C ASP A 289 0.07 -30.52 -12.13
N PRO A 290 -0.06 -31.69 -11.47
CA PRO A 290 1.06 -32.46 -10.94
C PRO A 290 1.96 -33.07 -12.03
N ASN A 291 1.56 -32.97 -13.30
CA ASN A 291 2.31 -33.44 -14.46
C ASN A 291 3.01 -32.30 -15.21
N THR A 292 2.85 -31.04 -14.79
CA THR A 292 3.48 -29.89 -15.45
C THR A 292 4.51 -29.21 -14.56
N PHE A 293 5.67 -28.90 -15.12
CA PHE A 293 6.78 -28.22 -14.47
C PHE A 293 7.14 -26.97 -15.27
N LEU A 294 7.21 -25.81 -14.60
CA LEU A 294 7.67 -24.55 -15.17
C LEU A 294 8.99 -24.19 -14.50
N THR A 295 10.03 -23.89 -15.28
CA THR A 295 11.37 -23.62 -14.72
C THR A 295 12.11 -22.51 -15.45
N THR A 296 13.07 -21.90 -14.76
CA THR A 296 14.13 -21.12 -15.40
C THR A 296 15.23 -22.06 -15.91
N LEU A 297 15.96 -21.63 -16.93
CA LEU A 297 17.08 -22.34 -17.54
C LEU A 297 18.32 -21.46 -17.51
N ALA A 298 19.47 -22.01 -17.13
CA ALA A 298 20.72 -21.29 -17.16
C ALA A 298 21.23 -21.18 -18.62
N PRO A 299 21.36 -19.98 -19.21
CA PRO A 299 21.63 -19.79 -20.64
C PRO A 299 22.97 -20.36 -21.12
N THR A 300 23.90 -20.62 -20.20
CA THR A 300 25.23 -21.20 -20.48
C THR A 300 25.23 -22.73 -20.57
N THR A 301 24.08 -23.38 -20.38
CA THR A 301 23.95 -24.84 -20.33
C THR A 301 23.71 -25.44 -21.72
N THR A 302 24.21 -26.66 -21.98
CA THR A 302 24.03 -27.28 -23.30
C THR A 302 22.57 -27.70 -23.53
N PRO A 303 22.05 -27.65 -24.77
CA PRO A 303 20.68 -28.07 -25.06
C PRO A 303 20.34 -29.49 -24.57
N GLN A 304 21.29 -30.42 -24.66
CA GLN A 304 21.12 -31.81 -24.23
C GLN A 304 20.86 -31.94 -22.73
N SER A 305 21.50 -31.11 -21.90
CA SER A 305 21.26 -31.12 -20.45
C SER A 305 19.83 -30.74 -20.07
N TYR A 306 19.13 -29.91 -20.86
CA TYR A 306 17.72 -29.60 -20.58
C TYR A 306 16.81 -30.80 -20.78
N ARG A 307 17.13 -31.69 -21.73
CA ARG A 307 16.39 -32.95 -21.93
C ARG A 307 16.57 -33.87 -20.73
N ALA A 308 17.81 -34.05 -20.28
CA ALA A 308 18.12 -34.86 -19.10
C ALA A 308 17.41 -34.31 -17.84
N LEU A 309 17.39 -32.99 -17.68
CA LEU A 309 16.65 -32.30 -16.60
C LEU A 309 15.15 -32.63 -16.66
N ALA A 310 14.55 -32.56 -17.85
CA ALA A 310 13.13 -32.85 -18.01
C ALA A 310 12.80 -34.32 -17.72
N GLU A 311 13.63 -35.25 -18.21
CA GLU A 311 13.47 -36.68 -17.95
C GLU A 311 13.54 -36.99 -16.45
N GLN A 312 14.50 -36.36 -15.75
CA GLN A 312 14.63 -36.50 -14.29
C GLN A 312 13.41 -35.94 -13.54
N ALA A 313 12.91 -34.78 -13.94
CA ALA A 313 11.72 -34.18 -13.31
C ALA A 313 10.46 -35.03 -13.54
N CYS A 314 10.29 -35.53 -14.76
CA CYS A 314 9.15 -36.35 -15.14
C CYS A 314 9.15 -37.70 -14.42
N GLY A 315 10.32 -38.29 -14.16
CA GLY A 315 10.43 -39.62 -13.54
C GLY A 315 9.62 -40.65 -14.31
N ASP A 316 8.79 -41.42 -13.60
CA ASP A 316 7.96 -42.48 -14.18
C ASP A 316 6.58 -42.03 -14.66
N ARG A 317 6.27 -40.73 -14.63
CA ARG A 317 4.96 -40.22 -15.04
C ARG A 317 4.66 -40.57 -16.51
N PRO A 318 3.49 -41.19 -16.81
CA PRO A 318 3.11 -41.52 -18.18
C PRO A 318 2.82 -40.27 -19.00
N THR A 319 2.32 -39.21 -18.37
CA THR A 319 2.10 -37.88 -18.96
C THR A 319 2.92 -36.85 -18.18
N CYS A 320 3.72 -36.04 -18.87
CA CYS A 320 4.56 -35.02 -18.24
C CYS A 320 4.89 -33.87 -19.19
N LYS A 321 4.90 -32.64 -18.69
CA LYS A 321 5.26 -31.42 -19.42
C LYS A 321 6.30 -30.65 -18.64
N VAL A 322 7.43 -30.32 -19.26
CA VAL A 322 8.43 -29.42 -18.70
C VAL A 322 8.61 -28.26 -19.66
N MET A 323 8.41 -27.04 -19.19
CA MET A 323 8.55 -25.82 -19.99
C MET A 323 9.54 -24.90 -19.30
N GLY A 324 10.49 -24.38 -20.07
CA GLY A 324 11.63 -23.64 -19.55
C GLY A 324 11.91 -22.35 -20.30
N TRP A 325 12.35 -21.33 -19.56
CA TRP A 325 12.73 -20.01 -20.07
C TRP A 325 14.12 -19.65 -19.58
N THR A 326 14.98 -19.15 -20.47
CA THR A 326 16.28 -18.57 -20.06
C THR A 326 16.14 -17.16 -19.52
N ASP A 327 15.17 -16.40 -20.02
CA ASP A 327 14.81 -15.09 -19.50
C ASP A 327 13.71 -15.21 -18.44
N VAL A 328 14.09 -14.94 -17.19
CA VAL A 328 13.20 -15.01 -16.03
C VAL A 328 12.08 -13.97 -16.08
N ALA A 329 12.26 -12.85 -16.78
CA ALA A 329 11.24 -11.82 -16.91
C ALA A 329 10.04 -12.28 -17.74
N ASN A 330 10.26 -13.25 -18.64
CA ASN A 330 9.26 -13.79 -19.56
C ASN A 330 8.74 -15.18 -19.15
N MET A 331 9.16 -15.67 -17.97
CA MET A 331 8.75 -16.97 -17.45
C MET A 331 7.29 -16.97 -16.99
N ALA A 332 6.61 -18.10 -17.21
CA ALA A 332 5.30 -18.36 -16.64
C ALA A 332 5.39 -19.03 -15.26
N PHE A 333 4.43 -18.71 -14.39
CA PHE A 333 4.29 -19.31 -13.05
C PHE A 333 3.00 -20.13 -12.89
N THR A 334 2.06 -20.00 -13.83
CA THR A 334 0.74 -20.64 -13.80
C THR A 334 0.29 -21.06 -15.20
N LEU A 335 -0.76 -21.88 -15.28
CA LEU A 335 -1.46 -22.20 -16.52
C LEU A 335 -2.83 -21.52 -16.56
N PRO A 336 -3.37 -21.19 -17.76
CA PRO A 336 -2.75 -21.33 -19.08
C PRO A 336 -1.63 -20.29 -19.32
N LEU A 337 -0.74 -20.58 -20.27
CA LEU A 337 0.35 -19.65 -20.65
C LEU A 337 -0.19 -18.48 -21.49
N GLU A 338 0.33 -17.29 -21.25
CA GLU A 338 0.06 -16.13 -22.10
C GLU A 338 0.81 -16.23 -23.44
N PRO A 339 0.32 -15.57 -24.52
CA PRO A 339 0.97 -15.61 -25.83
C PRO A 339 2.43 -15.19 -25.81
N GLU A 340 2.77 -14.18 -25.00
CA GLU A 340 4.15 -13.69 -24.84
C GLU A 340 5.05 -14.74 -24.18
N GLN A 341 4.56 -15.38 -23.12
CA GLN A 341 5.25 -16.46 -22.42
C GLN A 341 5.48 -17.68 -23.33
N MET A 342 4.47 -18.04 -24.15
CA MET A 342 4.62 -19.10 -25.14
C MET A 342 5.65 -18.74 -26.22
N ALA A 343 5.65 -17.50 -26.69
CA ALA A 343 6.58 -17.02 -27.72
C ALA A 343 8.03 -16.87 -27.22
N ALA A 344 8.20 -16.62 -25.93
CA ALA A 344 9.48 -16.48 -25.24
C ALA A 344 10.03 -17.82 -24.69
N MET A 345 9.30 -18.92 -24.80
CA MET A 345 9.72 -20.23 -24.28
C MET A 345 11.00 -20.71 -24.97
N SER A 346 12.00 -21.09 -24.17
CA SER A 346 13.32 -21.53 -24.63
C SER A 346 13.40 -23.04 -24.83
N PHE A 347 12.69 -23.81 -24.01
CA PHE A 347 12.69 -25.27 -24.02
C PHE A 347 11.32 -25.85 -23.64
N SER A 348 10.94 -26.94 -24.30
CA SER A 348 9.69 -27.66 -24.04
C SER A 348 9.93 -29.16 -24.16
N TYR A 349 9.48 -29.90 -23.17
CA TYR A 349 9.48 -31.34 -23.14
C TYR A 349 8.07 -31.83 -22.87
N LEU A 350 7.57 -32.75 -23.70
CA LEU A 350 6.26 -33.34 -23.56
C LEU A 350 6.39 -34.86 -23.69
N ARG A 351 5.94 -35.58 -22.65
CA ARG A 351 5.79 -37.03 -22.62
C ARG A 351 4.31 -37.36 -22.46
N ASP A 352 3.85 -38.29 -23.27
CA ASP A 352 2.55 -38.94 -23.24
C ASP A 352 2.75 -40.39 -23.75
N ARG A 353 3.10 -41.29 -22.83
CA ARG A 353 3.33 -42.71 -23.11
C ARG A 353 2.08 -43.39 -23.68
N PRO A 354 0.86 -43.15 -23.17
CA PRO A 354 -0.37 -43.67 -23.80
C PRO A 354 -0.51 -43.30 -25.28
N ALA A 355 -0.13 -42.08 -25.65
CA ALA A 355 -0.17 -41.62 -27.04
C ALA A 355 1.09 -41.98 -27.86
N GLY A 356 2.07 -42.68 -27.27
CA GLY A 356 3.36 -42.98 -27.91
C GLY A 356 4.18 -41.73 -28.24
N PHE A 357 3.98 -40.63 -27.52
CA PHE A 357 4.58 -39.34 -27.80
C PHE A 357 5.59 -38.95 -26.72
N GLU A 358 6.85 -38.72 -27.11
CA GLU A 358 7.85 -38.14 -26.22
C GLU A 358 8.79 -37.26 -27.03
N LYS A 359 8.79 -35.96 -26.76
CA LYS A 359 9.58 -35.00 -27.55
C LYS A 359 10.14 -33.88 -26.69
N ALA A 360 11.39 -33.54 -26.97
CA ALA A 360 12.06 -32.34 -26.49
C ALA A 360 12.22 -31.37 -27.67
N LEU A 361 11.91 -30.10 -27.47
CA LEU A 361 12.00 -29.03 -28.45
C LEU A 361 12.69 -27.82 -27.84
N TRP A 362 13.48 -27.12 -28.65
CA TRP A 362 14.23 -25.93 -28.26
C TRP A 362 13.87 -24.74 -29.15
N ASN A 363 14.03 -23.55 -28.60
CA ASN A 363 13.99 -22.34 -29.37
C ASN A 363 15.27 -22.20 -30.22
N CYS A 364 15.21 -22.58 -31.50
CA CYS A 364 16.37 -22.52 -32.39
C CYS A 364 16.75 -21.08 -32.82
N THR A 365 15.98 -20.05 -32.44
CA THR A 365 16.49 -18.68 -32.55
C THR A 365 17.55 -18.40 -31.50
N GLU A 366 17.42 -19.03 -30.34
CA GLU A 366 18.32 -18.92 -29.19
C GLU A 366 19.44 -19.96 -29.24
N PHE A 367 19.09 -21.24 -29.43
CA PHE A 367 20.04 -22.35 -29.49
C PHE A 367 20.38 -22.71 -30.95
N LYS A 368 21.55 -22.27 -31.43
CA LYS A 368 22.03 -22.53 -32.79
C LYS A 368 22.63 -23.94 -32.93
N GLY A 369 22.66 -24.46 -34.17
CA GLY A 369 23.29 -25.74 -34.49
C GLY A 369 22.44 -26.99 -34.17
N LEU A 370 21.18 -26.82 -33.78
CA LEU A 370 20.25 -27.94 -33.56
C LEU A 370 19.60 -28.40 -34.86
N ALA A 371 19.27 -29.69 -34.93
CA ALA A 371 18.54 -30.25 -36.07
C ALA A 371 17.14 -29.63 -36.19
N PRO A 372 16.61 -29.42 -37.42
CA PRO A 372 15.29 -28.80 -37.61
C PRO A 372 14.15 -29.50 -36.86
N ALA A 373 14.22 -30.83 -36.71
CA ALA A 373 13.21 -31.62 -36.00
C ALA A 373 13.17 -31.35 -34.48
N ALA A 374 14.24 -30.80 -33.92
CA ALA A 374 14.37 -30.40 -32.51
C ALA A 374 13.92 -28.95 -32.29
N CYS A 375 13.60 -28.21 -33.34
CA CYS A 375 13.16 -26.82 -33.24
C CYS A 375 11.68 -26.71 -32.92
N MET A 376 11.33 -25.83 -31.99
CA MET A 376 9.95 -25.44 -31.74
C MET A 376 9.33 -24.79 -32.98
N LYS A 377 8.07 -25.10 -33.25
CA LYS A 377 7.26 -24.37 -34.23
C LYS A 377 6.83 -23.06 -33.58
N ARG A 378 7.41 -21.94 -34.00
CA ARG A 378 6.99 -20.63 -33.52
C ARG A 378 5.64 -20.28 -34.13
N GLN A 379 4.65 -19.97 -33.30
CA GLN A 379 3.46 -19.26 -33.77
C GLN A 379 3.92 -17.84 -34.09
N ALA A 380 3.86 -17.46 -35.37
CA ALA A 380 4.02 -16.07 -35.76
C ALA A 380 2.79 -15.30 -35.27
N LEU A 381 2.87 -14.76 -34.06
CA LEU A 381 1.93 -13.73 -33.62
C LEU A 381 2.08 -12.58 -34.62
N ARG A 382 1.07 -12.37 -35.46
CA ARG A 382 0.92 -11.12 -36.20
C ARG A 382 0.64 -10.04 -35.18
N ILE A 383 1.70 -9.40 -34.72
CA ILE A 383 1.60 -8.14 -34.00
C ILE A 383 1.10 -7.13 -35.05
N THR A 384 -0.18 -6.79 -35.02
CA THR A 384 -0.60 -5.48 -35.52
C THR A 384 0.18 -4.47 -34.71
N ALA A 385 1.13 -3.81 -35.35
CA ALA A 385 1.95 -2.78 -34.72
C ALA A 385 1.04 -1.74 -34.03
N PRO A 386 1.46 -1.19 -32.88
CA PRO A 386 0.85 0.03 -32.38
C PRO A 386 0.99 1.08 -33.49
N SER A 387 -0.11 1.72 -33.87
CA SER A 387 -0.09 2.87 -34.76
C SER A 387 0.86 3.92 -34.17
N GLU A 388 1.87 4.27 -34.97
CA GLU A 388 2.83 5.35 -34.74
C GLU A 388 2.10 6.61 -34.21
N PRO A 389 2.62 7.31 -33.19
CA PRO A 389 2.02 8.57 -32.76
C PRO A 389 2.06 9.54 -33.94
N ALA A 390 0.90 10.03 -34.35
CA ALA A 390 0.79 11.03 -35.39
C ALA A 390 1.71 12.21 -35.06
N ALA A 391 2.61 12.52 -36.00
CA ALA A 391 3.48 13.68 -35.95
C ALA A 391 2.65 14.95 -35.70
N ALA A 392 3.15 15.81 -34.81
CA ALA A 392 2.57 17.12 -34.57
C ALA A 392 2.47 17.92 -35.88
N PRO A 393 1.34 18.61 -36.16
CA PRO A 393 1.23 19.42 -37.36
C PRO A 393 2.11 20.67 -37.22
N GLY A 394 2.91 20.93 -38.26
CA GLY A 394 3.71 22.14 -38.38
C GLY A 394 2.84 23.40 -38.48
N PRO A 395 3.41 24.58 -38.19
CA PRO A 395 2.68 25.84 -38.17
C PRO A 395 2.55 26.35 -39.61
N ASP A 396 1.53 25.89 -40.34
CA ASP A 396 0.96 26.59 -41.50
C ASP A 396 -0.13 25.73 -42.16
N ALA A 397 -1.40 25.91 -41.74
CA ALA A 397 -2.57 25.72 -42.62
C ALA A 397 -3.88 26.21 -41.96
N PRO A 398 -4.87 26.69 -42.74
CA PRO A 398 -5.79 27.76 -42.33
C PRO A 398 -7.13 27.29 -41.71
N ARG A 399 -7.75 28.20 -40.95
CA ARG A 399 -9.11 28.12 -40.40
C ARG A 399 -10.19 28.37 -41.47
N GLY A 400 -11.21 27.51 -41.50
CA GLY A 400 -12.49 27.76 -42.17
C GLY A 400 -13.41 26.53 -42.08
N PRO A 401 -14.71 26.66 -41.73
CA PRO A 401 -15.59 25.51 -41.52
C PRO A 401 -16.47 25.23 -42.74
N GLU A 402 -16.59 23.97 -43.15
CA GLU A 402 -17.71 23.51 -44.01
C GLU A 402 -17.97 22.01 -43.77
N VAL A 403 -19.05 21.68 -43.05
CA VAL A 403 -20.30 21.03 -43.53
C VAL A 403 -20.06 19.72 -44.30
N LEU A 404 -20.44 18.60 -43.67
CA LEU A 404 -20.54 17.28 -44.29
C LEU A 404 -22.00 17.05 -44.74
N ASP A 405 -22.22 16.65 -45.98
CA ASP A 405 -23.51 16.15 -46.44
C ASP A 405 -23.37 14.91 -47.35
N GLY A 406 -24.16 13.88 -47.05
CA GLY A 406 -24.25 12.59 -47.76
C GLY A 406 -24.53 11.39 -46.82
N VAL A 407 -25.62 11.34 -46.03
CA VAL A 407 -27.01 10.90 -46.35
C VAL A 407 -27.08 9.38 -46.69
N ARG A 408 -27.82 8.53 -45.96
CA ARG A 408 -29.30 8.56 -45.93
C ARG A 408 -29.96 8.21 -44.59
N ARG A 409 -30.98 9.02 -44.32
CA ARG A 409 -31.80 9.22 -43.11
C ARG A 409 -32.77 8.07 -42.85
N LYS A 410 -33.07 7.84 -41.56
CA LYS A 410 -34.39 7.36 -41.13
C LYS A 410 -34.91 8.27 -40.02
N THR A 411 -36.14 8.69 -40.21
CA THR A 411 -36.84 9.86 -39.68
C THR A 411 -37.10 9.80 -38.17
N ALA A 412 -36.85 10.91 -37.48
CA ALA A 412 -37.45 11.20 -36.17
C ALA A 412 -38.89 11.69 -36.39
N ILE A 413 -39.82 11.14 -35.61
CA ILE A 413 -41.20 11.64 -35.49
C ILE A 413 -41.31 12.36 -34.15
N GLU A 414 -41.89 13.56 -34.21
CA GLU A 414 -42.20 14.48 -33.11
C GLU A 414 -43.10 13.88 -32.00
N PRO A 415 -43.12 14.51 -30.81
CA PRO A 415 -43.76 13.96 -29.62
C PRO A 415 -45.28 14.11 -29.66
N VAL A 416 -45.98 12.99 -29.56
CA VAL A 416 -47.44 12.94 -29.37
C VAL A 416 -47.78 13.19 -27.90
N LYS A 417 -48.63 14.20 -27.69
CA LYS A 417 -49.29 14.56 -26.43
C LYS A 417 -49.95 13.33 -25.79
N THR A 418 -49.60 13.06 -24.54
CA THR A 418 -50.28 12.08 -23.70
C THR A 418 -51.67 12.61 -23.31
N PRO A 419 -52.78 11.93 -23.64
CA PRO A 419 -54.10 12.31 -23.18
C PRO A 419 -54.29 11.91 -21.71
N VAL A 420 -54.94 12.79 -20.96
CA VAL A 420 -55.50 12.56 -19.63
C VAL A 420 -56.42 11.33 -19.67
N PRO A 421 -56.29 10.36 -18.75
CA PRO A 421 -57.28 9.28 -18.61
C PRO A 421 -58.54 9.82 -17.90
N THR A 422 -59.61 9.98 -18.67
CA THR A 422 -60.97 10.15 -18.15
C THR A 422 -61.53 8.78 -17.72
N PRO A 423 -62.19 8.67 -16.56
CA PRO A 423 -62.58 7.40 -15.94
C PRO A 423 -63.78 6.75 -16.63
N SER A 424 -63.88 5.42 -16.54
CA SER A 424 -65.08 4.63 -16.84
C SER A 424 -65.00 3.28 -16.11
N PRO A 425 -66.12 2.62 -15.79
CA PRO A 425 -67.35 3.10 -15.17
C PRO A 425 -67.64 2.38 -13.82
N THR A 426 -68.52 2.97 -13.02
CA THR A 426 -69.01 2.51 -11.70
C THR A 426 -69.54 1.05 -11.71
N PRO A 427 -69.30 0.27 -10.64
CA PRO A 427 -69.95 -1.03 -10.46
C PRO A 427 -71.42 -0.87 -10.04
N THR A 428 -72.31 -1.54 -10.76
CA THR A 428 -73.70 -1.76 -10.35
C THR A 428 -73.75 -2.83 -9.25
N ARG A 429 -74.34 -2.45 -8.11
CA ARG A 429 -74.73 -3.31 -6.99
C ARG A 429 -75.75 -4.37 -7.43
N PRO A 430 -75.80 -5.54 -6.77
CA PRO A 430 -77.07 -6.21 -6.55
C PRO A 430 -77.36 -6.38 -5.05
N SER A 431 -78.64 -6.51 -4.75
CA SER A 431 -79.10 -7.16 -3.52
C SER A 431 -78.57 -8.59 -3.41
#